data_AF-A0A1E3YBT2-F1
#
_entry.id   AF-A0A1E3YBT2-F1
#
_cell.length_a   1.000
_cell.length_b   1.000
_cell.length_c   1.000
_cell.angle_alpha   90.00
_cell.angle_beta   90.00
_cell.angle_gamma   90.00
#
_symmetry.space_group_name_H-M   'P 1'
#
loop_
_entity.id
_entity.type
_entity.pdbx_description
1 polymer ?
#
loop_
_entity_poly.entity_id
_entity_poly.type
_entity_poly.pdbx_seq_one_letter_code
_entity_poly.pdbx_strand_id
1 'polypeptide(L)'
;MRHLPYRSLPLLRSLAIAVLATISLVSVLRPAQAAGEYSIQEVVDAGHGFFGETSGALAKVIEQAFEQYGLPNGYILGQEGSGALIAGLTYGEGTLYTKNVGQHDVFWQGPSLGIDYGGNGTRTMMLVYDLPDVDTLYARYGGVSGSAYIVAGVGMTVLKSRDVILVPIRTGIGARLGVNVGYLKLTRTPTWNPF
;
A
#
# COMPACT_ATOMS: atom_id res chain seq x y z
N MET A 1 62.57 -57.52 -16.54
CA MET A 1 61.49 -58.48 -16.23
C MET A 1 60.41 -57.72 -15.45
N ARG A 2 59.15 -57.77 -15.92
CA ARG A 2 57.91 -57.20 -15.35
C ARG A 2 57.55 -55.72 -15.70
N HIS A 3 56.84 -55.53 -16.82
CA HIS A 3 55.39 -55.22 -16.91
C HIS A 3 54.76 -54.59 -15.64
N LEU A 4 53.97 -53.50 -15.64
CA LEU A 4 52.94 -52.94 -16.56
C LEU A 4 52.55 -51.51 -16.03
N PRO A 5 51.61 -50.77 -16.65
CA PRO A 5 51.63 -49.32 -16.82
C PRO A 5 50.43 -48.60 -16.17
N TYR A 6 50.27 -47.32 -16.50
CA TYR A 6 49.04 -46.52 -16.52
C TYR A 6 48.31 -46.34 -15.19
N ARG A 7 48.22 -45.09 -14.72
CA ARG A 7 46.95 -44.61 -14.20
C ARG A 7 46.74 -43.12 -14.50
N SER A 8 45.89 -42.92 -15.49
CA SER A 8 45.08 -41.74 -15.75
C SER A 8 44.40 -41.21 -14.48
N LEU A 9 44.10 -39.91 -14.46
CA LEU A 9 42.79 -39.33 -14.14
C LEU A 9 42.86 -37.78 -14.05
N PRO A 10 42.80 -37.03 -15.17
CA PRO A 10 42.41 -35.62 -15.12
C PRO A 10 40.87 -35.55 -15.25
N LEU A 11 40.13 -36.09 -14.27
CA LEU A 11 38.65 -36.14 -14.32
C LEU A 11 38.01 -35.80 -12.97
N LEU A 12 38.61 -34.90 -12.21
CA LEU A 12 38.11 -34.50 -10.89
C LEU A 12 38.08 -32.98 -10.69
N ARG A 13 37.85 -32.21 -11.75
CA ARG A 13 37.63 -30.75 -11.64
C ARG A 13 36.34 -30.23 -12.27
N SER A 14 35.52 -31.08 -12.87
CA SER A 14 34.33 -30.63 -13.62
C SER A 14 33.00 -30.83 -12.89
N LEU A 15 32.99 -31.31 -11.65
CA LEU A 15 31.77 -31.68 -10.92
C LEU A 15 31.44 -30.75 -9.72
N ALA A 16 31.83 -29.48 -9.79
CA ALA A 16 31.50 -28.50 -8.74
C ALA A 16 30.69 -27.29 -9.24
N ILE A 17 30.39 -27.21 -10.55
CA ILE A 17 29.66 -26.07 -11.14
C ILE A 17 28.21 -26.43 -11.49
N ALA A 18 27.84 -27.71 -11.55
CA ALA A 18 26.50 -28.15 -11.96
C ALA A 18 25.44 -28.16 -10.85
N VAL A 19 25.80 -27.93 -9.57
CA VAL A 19 24.84 -27.97 -8.45
C VAL A 19 24.42 -26.57 -7.97
N LEU A 20 25.11 -25.50 -8.37
CA LEU A 20 24.73 -24.12 -8.01
C LEU A 20 23.77 -23.44 -9.00
N ALA A 21 23.37 -24.12 -10.09
CA ALA A 21 22.55 -23.52 -11.14
C ALA A 21 21.05 -23.83 -11.05
N THR A 22 20.59 -24.56 -10.03
CA THR A 22 19.19 -25.04 -9.96
C THR A 22 18.31 -24.35 -8.91
N ILE A 23 18.80 -23.34 -8.17
CA ILE A 23 18.01 -22.66 -7.11
C ILE A 23 17.45 -21.29 -7.56
N SER A 24 17.72 -20.84 -8.78
CA SER A 24 17.31 -19.49 -9.21
C SER A 24 15.96 -19.40 -9.93
N LEU A 25 15.13 -20.45 -9.93
CA LEU A 25 13.85 -20.45 -10.64
C LEU A 25 12.62 -20.71 -9.75
N VAL A 26 12.66 -20.30 -8.49
CA VAL A 26 11.43 -20.07 -7.70
C VAL A 26 11.09 -18.58 -7.76
N SER A 27 11.03 -18.03 -8.96
CA SER A 27 10.23 -16.82 -9.19
C SER A 27 8.78 -17.27 -9.02
N VAL A 28 8.25 -16.95 -7.84
CA VAL A 28 6.86 -17.08 -7.41
C VAL A 28 5.92 -16.97 -8.62
N LEU A 29 5.38 -18.10 -9.06
CA LEU A 29 4.15 -18.11 -9.84
C LEU A 29 3.08 -17.51 -8.91
N ARG A 30 2.93 -16.18 -8.92
CA ARG A 30 1.71 -15.54 -8.41
C ARG A 30 0.60 -16.11 -9.29
N PRO A 31 -0.40 -16.82 -8.74
CA PRO A 31 -1.43 -17.43 -9.54
C PRO A 31 -2.10 -16.37 -10.41
N ALA A 32 -2.40 -16.75 -11.65
CA ALA A 32 -3.01 -15.92 -12.69
C ALA A 32 -4.10 -15.02 -12.11
N GLN A 33 -3.88 -13.70 -12.16
CA GLN A 33 -4.83 -12.67 -11.76
C GLN A 33 -5.57 -13.02 -10.46
N ALA A 34 -4.93 -12.79 -9.30
CA ALA A 34 -5.53 -13.05 -8.00
C ALA A 34 -6.97 -12.54 -7.98
N ALA A 35 -7.94 -13.44 -7.82
CA ALA A 35 -9.37 -13.16 -7.98
C ALA A 35 -9.89 -12.06 -7.02
N GLY A 36 -9.04 -11.48 -6.16
CA GLY A 36 -9.34 -10.38 -5.25
C GLY A 36 -8.53 -9.09 -5.44
N GLU A 37 -7.61 -9.01 -6.40
CA GLU A 37 -6.72 -7.85 -6.59
C GLU A 37 -7.23 -6.87 -7.66
N TYR A 38 -6.98 -5.58 -7.43
CA TYR A 38 -7.28 -4.49 -8.36
C TYR A 38 -6.10 -4.21 -9.28
N SER A 39 -6.39 -4.08 -10.57
CA SER A 39 -5.45 -3.57 -11.56
C SER A 39 -5.21 -2.07 -11.37
N ILE A 40 -4.11 -1.59 -11.94
CA ILE A 40 -3.78 -0.16 -11.89
C ILE A 40 -4.87 0.70 -12.52
N GLN A 41 -5.45 0.25 -13.63
CA GLN A 41 -6.48 0.98 -14.35
C GLN A 41 -7.75 1.12 -13.49
N GLU A 42 -8.19 0.05 -12.83
CA GLU A 42 -9.35 0.10 -11.92
C GLU A 42 -9.13 1.11 -10.78
N VAL A 43 -7.92 1.15 -10.22
CA VAL A 43 -7.59 2.08 -9.13
C VAL A 43 -7.48 3.53 -9.63
N VAL A 44 -6.88 3.76 -10.80
CA VAL A 44 -6.80 5.09 -11.42
C VAL A 44 -8.20 5.61 -11.76
N ASP A 45 -9.06 4.78 -12.33
CA ASP A 45 -10.43 5.18 -12.69
C ASP A 45 -11.28 5.47 -11.45
N ALA A 46 -11.17 4.65 -10.40
CA ALA A 46 -11.79 4.92 -9.11
C ALA A 46 -11.29 6.24 -8.50
N GLY A 47 -9.98 6.48 -8.56
CA GLY A 47 -9.36 7.72 -8.12
C GLY A 47 -9.86 8.95 -8.87
N HIS A 48 -9.90 8.90 -10.21
CA HIS A 48 -10.41 10.00 -11.03
C HIS A 48 -11.88 10.33 -10.71
N GLY A 49 -12.72 9.31 -10.61
CA GLY A 49 -14.13 9.48 -10.26
C GLY A 49 -14.30 10.05 -8.84
N PHE A 50 -13.48 9.60 -7.90
CA PHE A 50 -13.57 10.01 -6.51
C PHE A 50 -13.06 11.44 -6.26
N PHE A 51 -11.86 11.77 -6.76
CA PHE A 51 -11.29 13.10 -6.58
C PHE A 51 -11.96 14.13 -7.50
N GLY A 52 -12.60 13.70 -8.60
CA GLY A 52 -13.10 14.61 -9.62
C GLY A 52 -11.96 15.27 -10.41
N GLU A 53 -10.78 14.67 -10.38
CA GLU A 53 -9.56 15.13 -11.05
C GLU A 53 -9.11 14.07 -12.04
N THR A 54 -8.94 14.41 -13.31
CA THR A 54 -8.33 13.53 -14.33
C THR A 54 -6.85 13.88 -14.53
N SER A 55 -6.12 14.08 -13.43
CA SER A 55 -4.74 14.56 -13.49
C SER A 55 -3.75 13.41 -13.67
N GLY A 56 -2.79 13.58 -14.58
CA GLY A 56 -1.65 12.65 -14.71
C GLY A 56 -0.81 12.53 -13.43
N ALA A 57 -0.93 13.51 -12.53
CA ALA A 57 -0.31 13.48 -11.21
C ALA A 57 -0.87 12.35 -10.33
N LEU A 58 -2.21 12.17 -10.33
CA LEU A 58 -2.84 11.08 -9.60
C LEU A 58 -2.40 9.72 -10.13
N ALA A 59 -2.44 9.55 -11.45
CA ALA A 59 -1.97 8.34 -12.10
C ALA A 59 -0.51 8.03 -11.72
N LYS A 60 0.39 9.03 -11.73
CA LYS A 60 1.80 8.85 -11.37
C LYS A 60 2.01 8.40 -9.92
N VAL A 61 1.22 8.93 -8.98
CA VAL A 61 1.28 8.51 -7.57
C VAL A 61 0.77 7.07 -7.41
N ILE A 62 -0.31 6.70 -8.11
CA ILE A 62 -0.82 5.33 -8.09
C ILE A 62 0.19 4.37 -8.74
N GLU A 63 0.78 4.72 -9.88
CA GLU A 63 1.87 3.97 -10.51
C GLU A 63 3.01 3.73 -9.52
N GLN A 64 3.44 4.76 -8.80
CA GLN A 64 4.50 4.64 -7.80
C GLN A 64 4.13 3.66 -6.67
N ALA A 65 2.87 3.67 -6.20
CA ALA A 65 2.41 2.71 -5.20
C ALA A 65 2.41 1.28 -5.75
N PHE A 66 1.97 1.09 -7.00
CA PHE A 66 1.95 -0.20 -7.68
C PHE A 66 3.36 -0.74 -7.94
N GLU A 67 4.30 0.11 -8.35
CA GLU A 67 5.70 -0.25 -8.54
C GLU A 67 6.34 -0.74 -7.23
N GLN A 68 5.99 -0.14 -6.10
CA GLN A 68 6.56 -0.49 -4.79
C GLN A 68 5.88 -1.70 -4.13
N TYR A 69 4.55 -1.80 -4.22
CA TYR A 69 3.76 -2.74 -3.39
C TYR A 69 2.97 -3.77 -4.21
N GLY A 70 2.94 -3.65 -5.54
CA GLY A 70 2.22 -4.57 -6.42
C GLY A 70 0.74 -4.22 -6.57
N LEU A 71 -0.12 -5.23 -6.55
CA LEU A 71 -1.57 -5.06 -6.75
C LEU A 71 -2.29 -5.02 -5.39
N PRO A 72 -3.10 -4.00 -5.09
CA PRO A 72 -3.88 -3.95 -3.86
C PRO A 72 -5.09 -4.89 -3.95
N ASN A 73 -5.47 -5.51 -2.84
CA ASN A 73 -6.68 -6.32 -2.72
C ASN A 73 -7.86 -5.59 -2.05
N GLY A 74 -7.70 -4.29 -1.79
CA GLY A 74 -8.74 -3.37 -1.38
C GLY A 74 -8.38 -1.91 -1.64
N TYR A 75 -9.37 -1.03 -1.65
CA TYR A 75 -9.13 0.41 -1.52
C TYR A 75 -10.24 1.06 -0.70
N ILE A 76 -9.92 2.14 0.02
CA ILE A 76 -10.86 2.92 0.81
C ILE A 76 -11.06 4.26 0.13
N LEU A 77 -12.31 4.70 0.00
CA LEU A 77 -12.66 6.05 -0.42
C LEU A 77 -13.41 6.73 0.71
N GLY A 78 -12.99 7.93 1.09
CA GLY A 78 -13.70 8.68 2.12
C GLY A 78 -13.16 10.07 2.38
N GLN A 79 -13.70 10.71 3.40
CA GLN A 79 -13.44 12.13 3.68
C GLN A 79 -12.90 12.28 5.09
N GLU A 80 -12.00 13.23 5.26
CA GLU A 80 -11.39 13.60 6.51
C GLU A 80 -11.87 15.00 6.90
N GLY A 81 -12.26 15.16 8.16
CA GLY A 81 -12.51 16.44 8.79
C GLY A 81 -11.52 16.65 9.92
N SER A 82 -10.82 17.78 9.91
CA SER A 82 -10.17 18.31 11.11
C SER A 82 -10.84 19.63 11.48
N GLY A 83 -11.57 19.63 12.61
CA GLY A 83 -12.03 20.88 13.19
C GLY A 83 -10.85 21.61 13.83
N ALA A 84 -10.72 22.92 13.61
CA ALA A 84 -9.84 23.84 14.36
C ALA A 84 -9.96 23.71 15.90
N LEU A 85 -10.99 23.02 16.38
CA LEU A 85 -11.37 22.89 17.76
C LEU A 85 -10.80 21.63 18.46
N ILE A 86 -10.13 20.70 17.77
CA ILE A 86 -9.67 19.43 18.38
C ILE A 86 -8.19 19.17 18.12
N ALA A 87 -7.34 19.81 18.93
CA ALA A 87 -6.06 19.30 19.44
C ALA A 87 -5.05 18.66 18.43
N GLY A 88 -5.07 19.03 17.15
CA GLY A 88 -4.17 18.43 16.15
C GLY A 88 -4.53 16.99 15.79
N LEU A 89 -5.83 16.68 15.67
CA LEU A 89 -6.34 15.37 15.25
C LEU A 89 -7.18 15.48 13.96
N THR A 90 -7.17 14.41 13.17
CA THR A 90 -8.07 14.19 12.04
C THR A 90 -9.03 13.04 12.36
N TYR A 91 -10.26 13.17 11.89
CA TYR A 91 -11.27 12.12 11.91
C TYR A 91 -11.77 11.93 10.50
N GLY A 92 -11.77 10.68 10.02
CA GLY A 92 -12.32 10.38 8.71
C GLY A 92 -13.28 9.21 8.73
N GLU A 93 -14.10 9.19 7.70
CA GLU A 93 -15.09 8.16 7.43
C GLU A 93 -15.07 7.82 5.95
N GLY A 94 -15.32 6.56 5.63
CA GLY A 94 -15.31 6.07 4.26
C GLY A 94 -15.72 4.62 4.16
N THR A 95 -15.53 4.08 2.97
CA THR A 95 -15.92 2.71 2.64
C THR A 95 -14.73 1.96 2.05
N LEU A 96 -14.41 0.80 2.64
CA LEU A 96 -13.54 -0.20 2.04
C LEU A 96 -14.27 -0.88 0.89
N TYR A 97 -13.65 -0.92 -0.27
CA TYR A 97 -14.06 -1.70 -1.43
C TYR A 97 -13.13 -2.90 -1.58
N THR A 98 -13.72 -4.08 -1.70
CA THR A 98 -13.03 -5.33 -2.04
C THR A 98 -13.75 -6.02 -3.19
N LYS A 99 -13.04 -6.84 -3.98
CA LYS A 99 -13.67 -7.57 -5.09
C LYS A 99 -14.59 -8.71 -4.62
N ASN A 100 -14.25 -9.36 -3.50
CA ASN A 100 -14.86 -10.65 -3.13
C ASN A 100 -15.68 -10.65 -1.85
N VAL A 101 -15.46 -9.68 -0.96
CA VAL A 101 -16.11 -9.64 0.36
C VAL A 101 -16.94 -8.38 0.56
N GLY A 102 -17.22 -7.64 -0.52
CA GLY A 102 -18.12 -6.51 -0.55
C GLY A 102 -17.52 -5.21 -0.02
N GLN A 103 -18.42 -4.34 0.44
CA GLN A 103 -18.11 -3.01 0.95
C GLN A 103 -18.30 -2.95 2.46
N HIS A 104 -17.42 -2.22 3.15
CA HIS A 104 -17.45 -2.12 4.62
C HIS A 104 -17.19 -0.68 5.07
N ASP A 105 -17.93 -0.22 6.07
CA ASP A 105 -17.67 1.07 6.67
C ASP A 105 -16.31 1.05 7.40
N VAL A 106 -15.58 2.15 7.25
CA VAL A 106 -14.28 2.37 7.88
C VAL A 106 -14.24 3.78 8.42
N PHE A 107 -13.88 3.89 9.69
CA PHE A 107 -13.64 5.16 10.36
C PHE A 107 -12.18 5.20 10.80
N TRP A 108 -11.54 6.36 10.71
CA TRP A 108 -10.16 6.49 11.15
C TRP A 108 -9.89 7.76 11.92
N GLN A 109 -8.84 7.70 12.73
CA GLN A 109 -8.34 8.80 13.54
C GLN A 109 -6.82 8.87 13.45
N GLY A 110 -6.27 10.08 13.45
CA GLY A 110 -4.82 10.27 13.41
C GLY A 110 -4.42 11.68 13.80
N PRO A 111 -3.10 11.97 13.88
CA PRO A 111 -2.61 13.32 14.01
C PRO A 111 -2.97 14.13 12.76
N SER A 112 -3.36 15.39 12.94
CA SER A 112 -3.52 16.38 11.88
C SER A 112 -2.57 17.54 12.12
N LEU A 113 -2.11 18.16 11.03
CA LEU A 113 -1.41 19.45 11.09
C LEU A 113 -2.39 20.63 11.23
N GLY A 114 -3.69 20.35 11.39
CA GLY A 114 -4.70 21.32 11.78
C GLY A 114 -5.03 22.31 10.67
N ILE A 115 -4.99 21.89 9.41
CA ILE A 115 -5.25 22.74 8.23
C ILE A 115 -6.10 22.06 7.14
N ASP A 116 -6.86 21.01 7.47
CA ASP A 116 -7.85 20.43 6.54
C ASP A 116 -9.11 21.33 6.43
N TYR A 117 -8.90 22.64 6.33
CA TYR A 117 -9.93 23.67 6.41
C TYR A 117 -10.70 23.81 5.10
N GLY A 118 -11.91 23.28 5.14
CA GLY A 118 -13.05 23.64 4.32
C GLY A 118 -14.25 22.93 4.90
N GLY A 119 -15.42 23.57 4.99
CA GLY A 119 -16.64 22.94 5.53
C GLY A 119 -17.07 21.64 4.84
N ASN A 120 -16.37 21.24 3.78
CA ASN A 120 -16.59 20.06 2.95
C ASN A 120 -15.58 18.92 3.21
N GLY A 121 -14.63 19.06 4.16
CA GLY A 121 -13.59 18.06 4.42
C GLY A 121 -12.57 17.88 3.29
N THR A 122 -11.60 16.97 3.48
CA THR A 122 -10.61 16.58 2.46
C THR A 122 -10.83 15.14 2.03
N ARG A 123 -10.92 14.90 0.72
CA ARG A 123 -11.04 13.54 0.17
C ARG A 123 -9.73 12.79 0.33
N THR A 124 -9.82 11.53 0.73
CA THR A 124 -8.69 10.61 0.87
C THR A 124 -9.04 9.26 0.26
N MET A 125 -8.15 8.76 -0.59
CA MET A 125 -8.18 7.39 -1.10
C MET A 125 -7.07 6.62 -0.39
N MET A 126 -7.31 5.40 0.09
CA MET A 126 -6.26 4.57 0.67
C MET A 126 -6.18 3.23 -0.05
N LEU A 127 -5.05 2.88 -0.61
CA LEU A 127 -4.84 1.54 -1.18
C LEU A 127 -4.53 0.56 -0.05
N VAL A 128 -5.12 -0.62 -0.09
CA VAL A 128 -4.95 -1.67 0.92
C VAL A 128 -4.34 -2.89 0.24
N TYR A 129 -3.17 -3.30 0.73
CA TYR A 129 -2.44 -4.46 0.25
C TYR A 129 -2.38 -5.53 1.32
N ASP A 130 -2.29 -6.78 0.87
CA ASP A 130 -2.11 -7.95 1.72
C ASP A 130 -3.18 -8.07 2.83
N LEU A 131 -4.42 -7.61 2.57
CA LEU A 131 -5.53 -7.74 3.52
C LEU A 131 -6.05 -9.19 3.52
N PRO A 132 -5.83 -9.99 4.58
CA PRO A 132 -6.26 -11.40 4.59
C PRO A 132 -7.77 -11.53 4.79
N ASP A 133 -8.34 -10.66 5.62
CA ASP A 133 -9.75 -10.57 5.94
C ASP A 133 -10.07 -9.12 6.38
N VAL A 134 -11.34 -8.76 6.33
CA VAL A 134 -11.82 -7.40 6.65
C VAL A 134 -11.54 -7.02 8.10
N ASP A 135 -11.55 -7.98 9.02
CA ASP A 135 -11.37 -7.71 10.45
C ASP A 135 -9.93 -7.25 10.75
N THR A 136 -8.97 -7.75 9.98
CA THR A 136 -7.56 -7.37 10.07
C THR A 136 -7.30 -5.91 9.67
N LEU A 137 -8.19 -5.27 8.90
CA LEU A 137 -8.09 -3.85 8.55
C LEU A 137 -8.18 -2.95 9.79
N TYR A 138 -8.98 -3.33 10.78
CA TYR A 138 -9.30 -2.48 11.93
C TYR A 138 -8.19 -2.57 12.98
N ALA A 139 -7.13 -1.81 12.73
CA ALA A 139 -5.91 -1.82 13.53
C ALA A 139 -5.31 -0.42 13.65
N ARG A 140 -4.20 -0.33 14.38
CA ARG A 140 -3.33 0.85 14.41
C ARG A 140 -2.20 0.65 13.41
N TYR A 141 -2.03 1.59 12.50
CA TYR A 141 -1.01 1.61 11.48
C TYR A 141 0.05 2.64 11.84
N GLY A 142 1.32 2.23 11.79
CA GLY A 142 2.47 3.11 11.97
C GLY A 142 3.07 3.50 10.62
N GLY A 143 3.55 4.73 10.52
CA GLY A 143 4.17 5.26 9.30
C GLY A 143 5.51 4.60 8.99
N VAL A 144 5.73 4.33 7.71
CA VAL A 144 7.00 3.84 7.17
C VAL A 144 7.89 5.04 6.85
N SER A 145 9.07 5.12 7.49
CA SER A 145 10.01 6.23 7.29
C SER A 145 10.46 6.33 5.84
N GLY A 146 10.47 7.56 5.29
CA GLY A 146 10.92 7.83 3.91
C GLY A 146 9.97 7.36 2.81
N SER A 147 8.74 6.94 3.14
CA SER A 147 7.75 6.45 2.17
C SER A 147 6.94 7.55 1.46
N ALA A 148 7.11 8.79 1.93
CA ALA A 148 6.58 10.01 1.36
C ALA A 148 6.87 10.15 -0.15
N TYR A 149 5.83 10.37 -0.96
CA TYR A 149 5.98 10.69 -2.37
C TYR A 149 4.94 11.71 -2.81
N ILE A 150 5.38 12.80 -3.46
CA ILE A 150 4.50 13.90 -3.91
C ILE A 150 4.86 14.26 -5.34
N VAL A 151 3.84 14.39 -6.20
CA VAL A 151 3.96 14.91 -7.57
C VAL A 151 2.79 15.83 -7.85
N ALA A 152 3.09 17.06 -8.30
CA ALA A 152 2.12 18.02 -8.83
C ALA A 152 0.83 18.20 -8.00
N GLY A 153 0.94 18.20 -6.67
CA GLY A 153 -0.21 18.40 -5.78
C GLY A 153 -0.98 17.13 -5.43
N VAL A 154 -0.50 15.95 -5.82
CA VAL A 154 -0.98 14.66 -5.30
C VAL A 154 0.15 14.02 -4.50
N GLY A 155 -0.19 13.44 -3.35
CA GLY A 155 0.80 12.88 -2.44
C GLY A 155 0.33 11.59 -1.79
N MET A 156 1.28 10.70 -1.52
CA MET A 156 1.07 9.48 -0.77
C MET A 156 2.06 9.33 0.39
N THR A 157 1.63 8.57 1.39
CA THR A 157 2.48 8.02 2.46
C THR A 157 2.20 6.53 2.58
N VAL A 158 3.00 5.81 3.36
CA VAL A 158 2.81 4.38 3.59
C VAL A 158 2.75 4.12 5.08
N LEU A 159 1.71 3.40 5.48
CA LEU A 159 1.50 2.94 6.85
C LEU A 159 1.41 1.42 6.87
N LYS A 160 1.84 0.81 7.97
CA LYS A 160 1.85 -0.65 8.10
C LYS A 160 1.32 -1.11 9.45
N SER A 161 0.57 -2.20 9.43
CA SER A 161 0.13 -2.95 10.61
C SER A 161 0.26 -4.43 10.32
N ARG A 162 1.14 -5.13 11.06
CA ARG A 162 1.51 -6.53 10.77
C ARG A 162 1.91 -6.67 9.29
N ASP A 163 1.15 -7.44 8.52
CA ASP A 163 1.40 -7.68 7.10
C ASP A 163 0.62 -6.73 6.18
N VAL A 164 -0.39 -6.02 6.70
CA VAL A 164 -1.23 -5.12 5.89
C VAL A 164 -0.52 -3.79 5.65
N ILE A 165 -0.43 -3.40 4.38
CA ILE A 165 0.08 -2.10 3.95
C ILE A 165 -1.11 -1.22 3.57
N LEU A 166 -1.10 0.00 4.10
CA LEU A 166 -2.08 1.04 3.82
C LEU A 166 -1.37 2.22 3.19
N VAL A 167 -1.82 2.65 2.01
CA VAL A 167 -1.20 3.76 1.27
C VAL A 167 -2.23 4.89 1.09
N PRO A 168 -2.31 5.85 2.03
CA PRO A 168 -3.16 7.02 1.89
C PRO A 168 -2.65 7.95 0.79
N ILE A 169 -3.55 8.34 -0.12
CA ILE A 169 -3.36 9.25 -1.25
C ILE A 169 -4.31 10.44 -1.07
N ARG A 170 -3.76 11.65 -1.19
CA ARG A 170 -4.49 12.93 -1.04
C ARG A 170 -4.12 13.90 -2.15
N THR A 171 -5.01 14.83 -2.49
CA THR A 171 -4.76 15.90 -3.47
C THR A 171 -4.71 17.29 -2.81
N GLY A 172 -4.24 18.29 -3.55
CA GLY A 172 -4.19 19.69 -3.16
C GLY A 172 -3.34 19.94 -1.91
N ILE A 173 -3.92 20.64 -0.93
CA ILE A 173 -3.26 20.97 0.34
C ILE A 173 -2.98 19.69 1.15
N GLY A 174 -3.89 18.70 1.09
CA GLY A 174 -3.74 17.41 1.77
C GLY A 174 -2.51 16.63 1.30
N ALA A 175 -2.11 16.77 0.03
CA ALA A 175 -0.92 16.13 -0.51
C ALA A 175 0.39 16.60 0.15
N ARG A 176 0.49 17.87 0.57
CA ARG A 176 1.73 18.42 1.14
C ARG A 176 1.89 18.09 2.62
N LEU A 177 0.80 17.78 3.30
CA LEU A 177 0.71 17.74 4.75
C LEU A 177 0.42 16.34 5.27
N GLY A 178 -0.40 15.58 4.55
CA GLY A 178 -0.72 14.19 4.84
C GLY A 178 0.48 13.25 4.76
N VAL A 179 1.57 13.72 4.15
CA VAL A 179 2.84 13.00 4.03
C VAL A 179 3.56 12.85 5.38
N ASN A 180 3.23 13.66 6.37
CA ASN A 180 3.76 13.55 7.74
C ASN A 180 2.84 12.78 8.70
N VAL A 181 1.75 12.17 8.20
CA VAL A 181 0.89 11.33 9.04
C VAL A 181 1.63 10.02 9.31
N GLY A 182 2.22 9.90 10.49
CA GLY A 182 2.94 8.71 10.94
C GLY A 182 2.08 7.69 11.68
N TYR A 183 0.77 7.93 11.80
CA TYR A 183 -0.14 7.08 12.57
C TYR A 183 -1.57 7.19 12.05
N LEU A 184 -2.26 6.06 11.91
CA LEU A 184 -3.72 6.00 11.77
C LEU A 184 -4.28 4.85 12.58
N LYS A 185 -5.39 5.09 13.27
CA LYS A 185 -6.22 4.04 13.86
C LYS A 185 -7.44 3.84 12.98
N LEU A 186 -7.67 2.64 12.48
CA LEU A 186 -8.86 2.26 11.71
C LEU A 186 -9.83 1.47 12.60
N THR A 187 -11.12 1.76 12.48
CA THR A 187 -12.18 1.26 13.35
C THR A 187 -13.46 0.95 12.55
N ARG A 188 -14.26 -0.02 13.03
CA ARG A 188 -15.58 -0.36 12.46
C ARG A 188 -16.66 0.65 12.75
N THR A 189 -16.52 1.35 13.87
CA THR A 189 -17.51 2.30 14.37
C THR A 189 -16.80 3.62 14.68
N PRO A 190 -17.48 4.77 14.52
CA PRO A 190 -16.88 6.05 14.80
C PRO A 190 -16.49 6.15 16.28
N THR A 191 -15.31 6.70 16.54
CA THR A 191 -14.82 6.93 17.90
C THR A 191 -14.02 8.21 18.00
N TRP A 192 -14.16 8.88 19.15
CA TRP A 192 -13.35 10.03 19.51
C TRP A 192 -11.95 9.66 20.01
N ASN A 193 -11.74 8.41 20.45
CA ASN A 193 -10.46 8.00 21.02
C ASN A 193 -9.49 7.55 19.91
N PRO A 194 -8.40 8.29 19.64
CA PRO A 194 -7.44 7.94 18.58
C PRO A 194 -6.47 6.83 18.99
N PHE A 195 -6.49 6.38 20.25
CA PHE A 195 -5.68 5.28 20.78
C PHE A 195 -6.53 4.03 20.88
#